data_AF-A0A645CR48-F1
#
_entry.id   AF-A0A645CR48-F1
#
_cell.length_a   1.000
_cell.length_b   1.000
_cell.length_c   1.000
_cell.angle_alpha   90.00
_cell.angle_beta   90.00
_cell.angle_gamma   90.00
#
_symmetry.space_group_name_H-M   'P 1'
#
loop_
_entity.id
_entity.type
_entity.pdbx_description
1 polymer ?
#
loop_
_entity_poly.entity_id
_entity_poly.type
_entity_poly.pdbx_seq_one_letter_code
_entity_poly.pdbx_strand_id
1 'polypeptide(L)'
;MFTKFLPEYTTVLPDKYIIPSELASTIDLLNLHDIKLQKATKDTVLTVSAYRFTKYKWSETPYEGRNTLTTQFNEKSEQVLVRKGDYLLDMNQPKAKLAANILEPAASSSLLFWGFYNAYVKAPNEFWISLPYMEIKGREMLAKDPALMLEFEERLKDKQFASNPKEILNFFYLKVRKQAESVSDRYPIFRYFEKRGN
;
A
#
# COMPACT_ATOMS: atom_id res chain seq x y z
N MET A 1 25.45 7.43 33.63
CA MET A 1 25.30 8.67 32.85
C MET A 1 23.93 8.63 32.20
N PHE A 2 22.95 9.39 32.71
CA PHE A 2 21.58 9.36 32.19
C PHE A 2 21.46 10.40 31.08
N THR A 3 21.73 9.97 29.84
CA THR A 3 21.48 10.76 28.64
C THR A 3 19.97 10.94 28.47
N LYS A 4 19.54 12.19 28.37
CA LYS A 4 18.17 12.56 28.03
C LYS A 4 17.91 12.11 26.59
N PHE A 5 17.17 11.03 26.40
CA PHE A 5 16.73 10.58 25.08
C PHE A 5 15.73 11.61 24.54
N LEU A 6 16.15 12.36 23.53
CA LEU A 6 15.25 13.20 22.73
C LEU A 6 14.64 12.34 21.63
N PRO A 7 13.33 12.44 21.37
CA PRO A 7 12.70 11.68 20.30
C PRO A 7 13.26 12.15 18.95
N GLU A 8 13.80 11.21 18.17
CA GLU A 8 14.26 11.48 16.80
C GLU A 8 13.07 11.78 15.86
N TYR A 9 11.90 11.20 16.16
CA TYR A 9 10.67 11.40 15.41
C TYR A 9 9.45 11.44 16.33
N THR A 10 8.49 12.31 16.01
CA THR A 10 7.18 12.37 16.66
C THR A 10 6.08 12.40 15.60
N THR A 11 4.95 11.78 15.90
CA THR A 11 3.77 11.78 15.05
C THR A 11 2.50 11.90 15.89
N VAL A 12 1.44 12.43 15.28
CA VAL A 12 0.12 12.50 15.89
C VAL A 12 -0.56 11.15 15.72
N LEU A 13 -1.13 10.57 16.77
CA LEU A 13 -1.85 9.30 16.62
C LEU A 13 -3.18 9.54 15.89
N PRO A 14 -3.55 8.70 14.92
CA PRO A 14 -4.87 8.76 14.30
C PRO A 14 -5.96 8.35 15.30
N ASP A 15 -7.22 8.62 14.97
CA ASP A 15 -8.34 8.06 15.73
C ASP A 15 -8.49 6.56 15.43
N LYS A 16 -8.21 6.14 14.19
CA LYS A 16 -8.23 4.73 13.79
C LYS A 16 -7.11 4.39 12.81
N TYR A 17 -6.53 3.19 12.91
CA TYR A 17 -5.79 2.58 11.81
C TYR A 17 -6.73 1.69 10.98
N ILE A 18 -6.52 1.69 9.67
CA ILE A 18 -7.20 0.78 8.73
C ILE A 18 -6.16 -0.20 8.21
N ILE A 19 -6.45 -1.48 8.39
CA ILE A 19 -5.56 -2.60 8.07
C ILE A 19 -6.28 -3.49 7.06
N PRO A 20 -5.80 -3.55 5.80
CA PRO A 20 -6.36 -4.43 4.79
C PRO A 20 -6.36 -5.88 5.26
N SER A 21 -7.45 -6.60 4.97
CA SER A 21 -7.63 -8.00 5.38
C SER A 21 -6.59 -8.96 4.80
N GLU A 22 -5.89 -8.57 3.72
CA GLU A 22 -4.82 -9.37 3.12
C GLU A 22 -3.54 -9.40 3.99
N LEU A 23 -3.40 -8.50 4.97
CA LEU A 23 -2.24 -8.42 5.87
C LEU A 23 -2.34 -9.39 7.06
N ALA A 24 -2.51 -10.69 6.79
CA ALA A 24 -2.74 -11.71 7.81
C ALA A 24 -1.70 -11.67 8.95
N SER A 25 -0.40 -11.59 8.62
CA SER A 25 0.67 -11.54 9.64
C SER A 25 0.58 -10.31 10.56
N THR A 26 0.12 -9.17 10.05
CA THR A 26 -0.10 -7.96 10.86
C THR A 26 -1.28 -8.17 11.81
N ILE A 27 -2.37 -8.74 11.32
CA ILE A 27 -3.57 -9.03 12.10
C ILE A 27 -3.26 -10.04 13.22
N ASP A 28 -2.55 -11.11 12.89
CA ASP A 28 -2.17 -12.16 13.83
C ASP A 28 -1.28 -11.61 14.96
N LEU A 29 -0.31 -10.75 14.64
CA LEU A 29 0.56 -10.13 15.65
C LEU A 29 -0.22 -9.19 16.57
N LEU A 30 -1.13 -8.38 16.02
CA LEU A 30 -1.97 -7.48 16.83
C LEU A 30 -2.87 -8.29 17.77
N ASN A 31 -3.45 -9.38 17.29
CA ASN A 31 -4.25 -10.30 18.10
C ASN A 31 -3.42 -11.00 19.19
N LEU A 32 -2.18 -11.40 18.88
CA LEU A 32 -1.26 -12.00 19.85
C LEU A 32 -0.97 -11.05 21.03
N HIS A 33 -0.98 -9.74 20.77
CA HIS A 33 -0.85 -8.70 21.80
C HIS A 33 -2.19 -8.26 22.39
N ASP A 34 -3.29 -8.99 22.19
CA ASP A 34 -4.68 -8.64 22.56
C ASP A 34 -5.08 -7.19 22.19
N ILE A 35 -4.59 -6.69 21.05
CA ILE A 35 -5.02 -5.41 20.52
C ILE A 35 -6.35 -5.61 19.81
N LYS A 36 -7.37 -4.86 20.22
CA LYS A 36 -8.73 -5.04 19.72
C LYS A 36 -8.86 -4.49 18.31
N LEU A 37 -9.37 -5.32 17.40
CA LEU A 37 -9.67 -4.98 16.01
C LEU A 37 -11.17 -5.16 15.75
N GLN A 38 -11.75 -4.25 14.96
CA GLN A 38 -13.13 -4.32 14.48
C GLN A 38 -13.13 -4.58 12.98
N LYS A 39 -13.99 -5.46 12.48
CA LYS A 39 -14.12 -5.67 11.03
C LYS A 39 -15.06 -4.63 10.41
N ALA A 40 -14.68 -4.07 9.28
CA ALA A 40 -15.57 -3.29 8.44
C ALA A 40 -16.71 -4.19 7.94
N THR A 41 -17.95 -3.77 8.17
CA THR A 41 -19.15 -4.57 7.84
C THR A 41 -19.67 -4.34 6.43
N LYS A 42 -19.20 -3.28 5.77
CA LYS A 42 -19.57 -2.88 4.41
C LYS A 42 -18.43 -2.10 3.74
N ASP A 43 -18.46 -2.08 2.43
CA ASP A 43 -17.55 -1.26 1.63
C ASP A 43 -17.83 0.23 1.89
N THR A 44 -16.78 0.98 2.21
CA THR A 44 -16.87 2.41 2.51
C THR A 44 -15.65 3.13 1.95
N VAL A 45 -15.85 4.25 1.27
CA VAL A 45 -14.75 5.12 0.86
C VAL A 45 -14.47 6.12 1.97
N LEU A 46 -13.24 6.13 2.48
CA LEU A 46 -12.79 7.07 3.52
C LEU A 46 -11.65 7.94 3.00
N THR A 47 -11.62 9.19 3.44
CA THR A 47 -10.43 10.04 3.31
C THR A 47 -9.47 9.71 4.46
N VAL A 48 -8.25 9.30 4.12
CA VAL A 48 -7.23 8.84 5.06
C VAL A 48 -5.92 9.59 4.85
N SER A 49 -5.07 9.66 5.86
CA SER A 49 -3.65 9.96 5.69
C SER A 49 -2.92 8.65 5.38
N ALA A 50 -2.25 8.61 4.23
CA ALA A 50 -1.42 7.50 3.79
C ALA A 50 0.04 7.93 3.73
N TYR A 51 0.95 7.03 4.11
CA TYR A 51 2.38 7.24 3.91
C TYR A 51 2.80 6.78 2.51
N ARG A 52 3.53 7.63 1.77
CA ARG A 52 4.20 7.23 0.53
C ARG A 52 5.70 7.26 0.73
N PHE A 53 6.37 6.17 0.35
CA PHE A 53 7.81 6.05 0.46
C PHE A 53 8.49 6.95 -0.57
N THR A 54 9.46 7.74 -0.10
CA THR A 54 10.28 8.63 -0.95
C THR A 54 11.70 8.08 -1.11
N LYS A 55 12.20 7.36 -0.10
CA LYS A 55 13.46 6.62 -0.13
C LYS A 55 13.34 5.37 0.71
N TYR A 56 14.16 4.38 0.39
CA TYR A 56 14.26 3.16 1.16
C TYR A 56 15.67 2.57 1.10
N LYS A 57 16.03 1.80 2.12
CA LYS A 57 17.26 1.03 2.21
C LYS A 57 16.96 -0.30 2.90
N TRP A 58 17.20 -1.41 2.20
CA TRP A 58 17.24 -2.73 2.83
C TRP A 58 18.57 -2.95 3.55
N SER A 59 18.56 -3.77 4.59
CA SER A 59 19.81 -4.24 5.20
C SER A 59 20.63 -5.07 4.21
N GLU A 60 21.95 -4.91 4.24
CA GLU A 60 22.88 -5.68 3.40
C GLU A 60 23.01 -7.13 3.88
N THR A 61 22.79 -7.35 5.18
CA THR A 61 22.77 -8.67 5.82
C THR A 61 21.48 -8.87 6.60
N PRO A 62 21.01 -10.11 6.77
CA PRO A 62 19.85 -10.40 7.60
C PRO A 62 20.13 -10.06 9.07
N TYR A 63 19.18 -9.42 9.73
CA TYR A 63 19.16 -9.21 11.18
C TYR A 63 18.11 -10.15 11.78
N GLU A 64 18.53 -11.08 12.65
CA GLU A 64 17.67 -12.14 13.20
C GLU A 64 16.91 -12.93 12.12
N GLY A 65 17.55 -13.14 10.97
CA GLY A 65 16.96 -13.87 9.83
C GLY A 65 15.98 -13.05 8.99
N ARG A 66 15.86 -11.73 9.22
CA ARG A 66 14.98 -10.84 8.46
C ARG A 66 15.78 -9.76 7.73
N ASN A 67 15.36 -9.44 6.51
CA ASN A 67 15.88 -8.28 5.77
C ASN A 67 15.12 -7.05 6.25
N THR A 68 15.77 -6.25 7.09
CA THR A 68 15.16 -5.04 7.65
C THR A 68 15.11 -3.94 6.60
N LEU A 69 14.22 -2.98 6.85
CA LEU A 69 13.90 -1.93 5.89
C LEU A 69 13.77 -0.57 6.59
N THR A 70 14.64 0.35 6.22
CA THR A 70 14.56 1.76 6.64
C THR A 70 13.99 2.58 5.50
N THR A 71 13.06 3.50 5.78
CA THR A 71 12.43 4.32 4.74
C THR A 71 12.38 5.79 5.14
N GLN A 72 12.31 6.66 4.13
CA GLN A 72 11.79 8.02 4.24
C GLN A 72 10.42 8.04 3.57
N PHE A 73 9.51 8.85 4.08
CA PHE A 73 8.14 8.92 3.58
C PHE A 73 7.57 10.33 3.71
N ASN A 74 6.53 10.61 2.93
CA ASN A 74 5.67 11.76 3.13
C ASN A 74 4.23 11.30 3.44
N GLU A 75 3.46 12.17 4.07
CA GLU A 75 2.04 11.96 4.29
C GLU A 75 1.24 12.56 3.13
N LYS A 76 0.23 11.83 2.69
CA LYS A 76 -0.70 12.28 1.65
C LYS A 76 -2.12 11.94 2.02
N SER A 77 -3.01 12.92 1.91
CA SER A 77 -4.45 12.69 2.02
C SER A 77 -4.95 12.00 0.75
N GLU A 78 -5.58 10.84 0.92
CA GLU A 78 -6.08 10.01 -0.18
C GLU A 78 -7.48 9.47 0.14
N GLN A 79 -8.31 9.27 -0.89
CA GLN A 79 -9.53 8.48 -0.74
C GLN A 79 -9.19 7.01 -0.96
N VAL A 80 -9.54 6.17 0.00
CA VAL A 80 -9.30 4.73 -0.04
C VAL A 80 -10.61 3.99 0.17
N LEU A 81 -10.84 2.96 -0.66
CA LEU A 81 -11.92 2.01 -0.46
C LEU A 81 -11.52 1.05 0.68
N VAL A 82 -12.21 1.15 1.80
CA VAL A 82 -12.18 0.14 2.87
C VAL A 82 -13.20 -0.92 2.52
N ARG A 83 -12.75 -2.14 2.29
CA ARG A 83 -13.62 -3.26 1.91
C ARG A 83 -14.25 -3.88 3.13
N LYS A 84 -15.44 -4.46 2.95
CA LYS A 84 -16.01 -5.37 3.94
C LYS A 84 -14.99 -6.46 4.28
N GLY A 85 -14.71 -6.62 5.57
CA GLY A 85 -13.73 -7.58 6.08
C GLY A 85 -12.37 -6.99 6.46
N ASP A 86 -12.04 -5.79 5.97
CA ASP A 86 -10.85 -5.05 6.44
C ASP A 86 -10.98 -4.71 7.93
N TYR A 87 -9.86 -4.52 8.60
CA TYR A 87 -9.83 -4.28 10.04
C TYR A 87 -9.63 -2.79 10.37
N LEU A 88 -10.39 -2.33 11.35
CA LEU A 88 -10.32 -1.01 11.95
C LEU A 88 -9.79 -1.19 13.38
N LEU A 89 -8.67 -0.54 13.69
CA LEU A 89 -8.06 -0.51 15.01
C LEU A 89 -8.34 0.86 15.62
N ASP A 90 -9.21 0.90 16.62
CA ASP A 90 -9.56 2.13 17.34
C ASP A 90 -8.44 2.51 18.32
N MET A 91 -7.96 3.74 18.27
CA MET A 91 -6.88 4.21 19.14
C MET A 91 -7.35 4.63 20.52
N ASN A 92 -8.66 4.64 20.78
CA ASN A 92 -9.25 4.78 22.12
C ASN A 92 -9.26 3.42 22.87
N GLN A 93 -8.07 2.85 23.08
CA GLN A 93 -7.90 1.61 23.83
C GLN A 93 -6.59 1.57 24.64
N PRO A 94 -6.49 0.77 25.72
CA PRO A 94 -5.31 0.78 26.60
C PRO A 94 -3.97 0.50 25.91
N LYS A 95 -3.97 -0.33 24.86
CA LYS A 95 -2.76 -0.74 24.11
C LYS A 95 -2.46 0.16 22.90
N ALA A 96 -3.06 1.36 22.80
CA ALA A 96 -2.90 2.26 21.65
C ALA A 96 -1.44 2.62 21.35
N LYS A 97 -0.62 2.93 22.37
CA LYS A 97 0.81 3.24 22.16
C LYS A 97 1.60 2.03 21.64
N LEU A 98 1.23 0.81 22.04
CA LEU A 98 1.84 -0.40 21.50
C LEU A 98 1.44 -0.60 20.04
N ALA A 99 0.15 -0.45 19.72
CA ALA A 99 -0.34 -0.49 18.34
C ALA A 99 0.39 0.52 17.44
N ALA A 100 0.58 1.76 17.92
CA ALA A 100 1.35 2.76 17.20
C ALA A 100 2.82 2.35 16.99
N ASN A 101 3.50 1.79 17.99
CA ASN A 101 4.88 1.30 17.82
C ASN A 101 4.99 0.16 16.80
N ILE A 102 3.95 -0.67 16.67
CA ILE A 102 3.88 -1.76 15.70
C ILE A 102 3.61 -1.21 14.28
N LEU A 103 2.69 -0.24 14.17
CA LEU A 103 2.11 0.20 12.90
C LEU A 103 2.67 1.50 12.33
N GLU A 104 3.31 2.37 13.11
CA GLU A 104 3.90 3.60 12.58
C GLU A 104 5.25 3.29 11.91
N PRO A 105 5.44 3.67 10.63
CA PRO A 105 6.64 3.31 9.87
C PRO A 105 7.94 3.93 10.44
N ALA A 106 7.82 5.00 11.23
CA ALA A 106 8.93 5.67 11.88
C ALA A 106 9.40 4.98 13.18
N ALA A 107 8.58 4.08 13.74
CA ALA A 107 8.91 3.45 15.00
C ALA A 107 10.06 2.44 14.82
N SER A 108 10.99 2.43 15.77
CA SER A 108 12.20 1.60 15.73
C SER A 108 11.93 0.09 15.76
N SER A 109 10.78 -0.32 16.27
CA SER A 109 10.31 -1.72 16.28
C SER A 109 9.06 -1.93 15.42
N SER A 110 8.85 -1.07 14.42
CA SER A 110 7.72 -1.19 13.50
C SER A 110 7.80 -2.47 12.67
N LEU A 111 6.63 -2.95 12.24
CA LEU A 111 6.53 -4.04 11.27
C LEU A 111 7.26 -3.70 9.95
N LEU A 112 7.28 -2.41 9.60
CA LEU A 112 8.05 -1.94 8.45
C LEU A 112 9.54 -2.20 8.63
N PHE A 113 10.11 -1.81 9.77
CA PHE A 113 11.52 -2.05 10.08
C PHE A 113 11.87 -3.54 9.98
N TRP A 114 11.02 -4.40 10.52
CA TRP A 114 11.18 -5.86 10.45
C TRP A 114 10.85 -6.47 9.08
N GLY A 115 10.62 -5.65 8.06
CA GLY A 115 10.48 -6.10 6.67
C GLY A 115 9.15 -6.80 6.34
N PHE A 116 8.12 -6.68 7.18
CA PHE A 116 6.80 -7.25 6.89
C PHE A 116 6.16 -6.64 5.64
N TYR A 117 6.56 -5.42 5.28
CA TYR A 117 6.02 -4.68 4.15
C TYR A 117 7.04 -4.48 3.02
N ASN A 118 8.09 -5.31 2.95
CA ASN A 118 9.10 -5.23 1.88
C ASN A 118 8.47 -5.29 0.47
N ALA A 119 7.39 -6.05 0.29
CA ALA A 119 6.67 -6.15 -0.98
C ALA A 119 5.92 -4.87 -1.41
N TYR A 120 5.74 -3.90 -0.51
CA TYR A 120 5.08 -2.62 -0.79
C TYR A 120 6.06 -1.50 -1.14
N VAL A 121 7.36 -1.73 -0.91
CA VAL A 121 8.44 -0.84 -1.33
C VAL A 121 8.91 -1.29 -2.71
N LYS A 122 8.79 -0.41 -3.70
CA LYS A 122 9.07 -0.63 -5.13
C LYS A 122 7.95 -1.35 -5.89
N ALA A 123 7.56 -0.79 -7.04
CA ALA A 123 6.82 -1.56 -8.04
C ALA A 123 7.69 -2.76 -8.45
N PRO A 124 7.13 -3.96 -8.68
CA PRO A 124 7.89 -5.06 -9.26
C PRO A 124 8.55 -4.57 -10.54
N ASN A 125 9.86 -4.28 -10.48
CA ASN A 125 10.67 -4.00 -11.65
C ASN A 125 10.86 -5.28 -12.49
N GLU A 126 10.40 -6.41 -11.95
CA GLU A 126 10.26 -7.70 -12.59
C GLU A 126 8.79 -8.02 -12.85
N PHE A 127 8.17 -7.24 -13.74
CA PHE A 127 7.03 -7.76 -14.50
C PHE A 127 7.61 -8.66 -15.59
N TRP A 128 7.89 -9.93 -15.26
CA TRP A 128 8.12 -10.99 -16.24
C TRP A 128 6.80 -11.37 -16.94
N ILE A 129 6.05 -10.38 -17.40
CA ILE A 129 4.85 -10.62 -18.15
C ILE A 129 5.28 -10.99 -19.56
N SER A 130 5.18 -12.27 -19.89
CA SER A 130 5.40 -12.74 -21.25
C SER A 130 4.38 -12.09 -22.19
N LEU A 131 4.79 -11.79 -23.43
CA LEU A 131 3.89 -11.26 -24.46
C LEU A 131 2.57 -12.05 -24.60
N PRO A 132 2.55 -13.40 -24.51
CA PRO A 132 1.32 -14.18 -24.50
C PRO A 132 0.35 -13.86 -23.35
N TYR A 133 0.86 -13.57 -22.15
CA TYR A 133 0.00 -13.18 -21.04
C TYR A 133 -0.67 -11.82 -21.28
N MET A 134 0.05 -10.86 -21.88
CA MET A 134 -0.51 -9.53 -22.16
C MET A 134 -1.65 -9.57 -23.18
N GLU A 135 -1.68 -10.54 -24.10
CA GLU A 135 -2.81 -10.69 -25.02
C GLU A 135 -4.10 -11.08 -24.27
N ILE A 136 -4.01 -12.10 -23.41
CA ILE A 136 -5.13 -12.55 -22.58
C ILE A 136 -5.57 -11.41 -21.66
N LYS A 137 -4.61 -10.77 -20.98
CA LYS A 137 -4.88 -9.67 -20.05
C LYS A 137 -5.49 -8.46 -20.74
N GLY A 138 -4.99 -8.07 -21.91
CA GLY A 138 -5.53 -6.95 -22.68
C GLY A 138 -7.00 -7.16 -23.02
N ARG A 139 -7.39 -8.37 -23.46
CA ARG A 139 -8.78 -8.72 -23.73
C ARG A 139 -9.66 -8.63 -22.48
N GLU A 140 -9.18 -9.15 -21.34
CA GLU A 140 -9.89 -8.99 -20.06
C GLU A 140 -10.08 -7.53 -19.65
N MET A 141 -9.05 -6.69 -19.86
CA MET A 141 -9.08 -5.27 -19.53
C MET A 141 -10.11 -4.53 -20.38
N LEU A 142 -10.14 -4.77 -21.70
CA LEU A 142 -11.13 -4.18 -22.60
C LEU A 142 -12.56 -4.61 -22.25
N ALA A 143 -12.77 -5.88 -21.86
CA ALA A 143 -14.09 -6.38 -21.49
C ALA A 143 -14.62 -5.78 -20.17
N LYS A 144 -13.74 -5.42 -19.24
CA LYS A 144 -14.10 -4.88 -17.92
C LYS A 144 -14.23 -3.36 -17.89
N ASP A 145 -13.56 -2.65 -18.78
CA ASP A 145 -13.49 -1.19 -18.79
C ASP A 145 -13.91 -0.60 -20.15
N PRO A 146 -15.19 -0.18 -20.29
CA PRO A 146 -15.68 0.46 -21.50
C PRO A 146 -14.94 1.75 -21.89
N ALA A 147 -14.38 2.48 -20.92
CA ALA A 147 -13.62 3.69 -21.21
C ALA A 147 -12.25 3.34 -21.83
N LEU A 148 -11.61 2.27 -21.35
CA LEU A 148 -10.38 1.75 -21.96
C LEU A 148 -10.62 1.24 -23.38
N MET A 149 -11.79 0.64 -23.65
CA MET A 149 -12.16 0.20 -24.99
C MET A 149 -12.22 1.36 -25.99
N LEU A 150 -12.86 2.47 -25.61
CA LEU A 150 -12.90 3.68 -26.44
C LEU A 150 -11.50 4.26 -26.68
N GLU A 151 -10.66 4.33 -25.64
CA GLU A 151 -9.26 4.79 -25.79
C GLU A 151 -8.46 3.91 -26.75
N PHE A 152 -8.66 2.59 -26.69
CA PHE A 152 -8.00 1.64 -27.57
C PHE A 152 -8.45 1.76 -29.02
N GLU A 153 -9.76 1.90 -29.26
CA GLU A 153 -10.33 2.11 -30.60
C GLU A 153 -9.84 3.39 -31.26
N GLU A 154 -9.72 4.49 -30.50
CA GLU A 154 -9.12 5.72 -30.99
C GLU A 154 -7.65 5.52 -31.35
N ARG A 155 -6.89 4.78 -30.54
CA ARG A 155 -5.47 4.49 -30.82
C ARG A 155 -5.29 3.61 -32.06
N LEU A 156 -6.23 2.72 -32.36
CA LEU A 156 -6.23 1.88 -33.56
C LEU A 156 -6.39 2.67 -34.88
N LYS A 157 -6.84 3.93 -34.83
CA LYS A 157 -6.87 4.80 -36.03
C LYS A 157 -5.47 5.17 -36.54
N ASP A 158 -4.45 5.07 -35.68
CA ASP A 158 -3.05 5.22 -36.07
C ASP A 158 -2.55 3.93 -36.75
N LYS A 159 -2.27 4.02 -38.06
CA LYS A 159 -1.83 2.90 -38.88
C LYS A 159 -0.50 2.28 -38.41
N GLN A 160 0.41 3.08 -37.84
CA GLN A 160 1.68 2.56 -37.33
C GLN A 160 1.48 1.73 -36.06
N PHE A 161 0.52 2.12 -35.23
CA PHE A 161 0.14 1.37 -34.03
C PHE A 161 -0.63 0.10 -34.38
N ALA A 162 -1.66 0.19 -35.24
CA ALA A 162 -2.51 -0.94 -35.59
C ALA A 162 -1.78 -2.06 -36.34
N SER A 163 -0.69 -1.74 -37.04
CA SER A 163 0.13 -2.72 -37.76
C SER A 163 1.26 -3.34 -36.91
N ASN A 164 1.46 -2.90 -35.66
CA ASN A 164 2.54 -3.37 -34.81
C ASN A 164 2.00 -4.08 -33.55
N PRO A 165 1.92 -5.43 -33.56
CA PRO A 165 1.45 -6.21 -32.42
C PRO A 165 2.22 -5.95 -31.11
N LYS A 166 3.51 -5.62 -31.19
CA LYS A 166 4.31 -5.31 -29.99
C LYS A 166 3.86 -4.01 -29.33
N GLU A 167 3.53 -2.99 -30.13
CA GLU A 167 3.03 -1.71 -29.60
C GLU A 167 1.64 -1.83 -28.98
N ILE A 168 0.78 -2.67 -29.57
CA ILE A 168 -0.54 -2.99 -28.99
C ILE A 168 -0.38 -3.65 -27.62
N LEU A 169 0.52 -4.64 -27.49
CA LEU A 169 0.77 -5.30 -26.21
C LEU A 169 1.45 -4.35 -25.21
N ASN A 170 2.35 -3.49 -25.68
CA ASN A 170 2.99 -2.46 -24.86
C ASN A 170 1.99 -1.46 -24.30
N PHE A 171 0.95 -1.09 -25.07
CA PHE A 171 -0.14 -0.23 -24.57
C PHE A 171 -0.82 -0.83 -23.33
N PHE A 172 -1.22 -2.10 -23.38
CA PHE A 172 -1.82 -2.77 -22.21
C PHE A 172 -0.81 -2.92 -21.08
N TYR A 173 0.46 -3.21 -21.40
CA TYR A 173 1.53 -3.33 -20.40
C TYR A 173 1.69 -2.03 -19.61
N LEU A 174 1.74 -0.88 -20.30
CA LEU A 174 1.85 0.43 -19.65
C LEU A 174 0.65 0.75 -18.76
N LYS A 175 -0.55 0.30 -19.11
CA LYS A 175 -1.75 0.47 -18.27
C LYS A 175 -1.67 -0.35 -16.98
N VAL A 176 -1.29 -1.63 -17.09
CA VAL A 176 -1.06 -2.50 -15.93
C VAL A 176 0.05 -1.94 -15.05
N ARG A 177 1.16 -1.50 -15.66
CA ARG A 177 2.28 -0.89 -14.96
C ARG A 177 1.88 0.39 -14.23
N LYS A 178 1.16 1.31 -14.88
CA LYS A 178 0.68 2.55 -14.24
C LYS A 178 -0.22 2.25 -13.04
N GLN A 179 -1.08 1.24 -13.15
CA GLN A 179 -1.91 0.81 -12.04
C GLN A 179 -1.06 0.24 -10.90
N ALA A 180 -0.08 -0.62 -11.21
CA ALA A 180 0.86 -1.16 -10.23
C ALA A 180 1.73 -0.08 -9.55
N GLU A 181 2.22 0.89 -10.31
CA GLU A 181 2.98 2.04 -9.80
C GLU A 181 2.12 2.96 -8.92
N SER A 182 0.82 3.08 -9.21
CA SER A 182 -0.08 3.88 -8.36
C SER A 182 -0.29 3.29 -6.97
N VAL A 183 -0.14 1.97 -6.83
CA VAL A 183 -0.22 1.24 -5.56
C VAL A 183 1.15 0.95 -4.95
N SER A 184 2.23 1.04 -5.73
CA SER A 184 3.60 0.91 -5.23
C SER A 184 4.02 2.12 -4.41
N ASP A 185 5.08 1.92 -3.63
CA ASP A 185 5.67 2.95 -2.77
C ASP A 185 4.65 3.56 -1.80
N ARG A 186 3.64 2.77 -1.41
CA ARG A 186 2.62 3.15 -0.44
C ARG A 186 2.63 2.20 0.73
N TYR A 187 2.68 2.78 1.93
CA TYR A 187 2.53 2.02 3.15
C TYR A 187 1.11 1.43 3.24
N PRO A 188 0.96 0.13 3.57
CA PRO A 188 -0.33 -0.54 3.43
C PRO A 188 -1.29 -0.30 4.60
N ILE A 189 -0.84 0.35 5.67
CA ILE A 189 -1.69 0.72 6.81
C ILE A 189 -2.08 2.19 6.66
N PHE A 190 -3.39 2.47 6.71
CA PHE A 190 -3.91 3.83 6.57
C PHE A 190 -4.30 4.43 7.91
N ARG A 191 -4.17 5.75 8.01
CA ARG A 191 -4.46 6.52 9.22
C ARG A 191 -5.72 7.33 9.01
N TYR A 192 -6.75 7.09 9.81
CA TYR A 192 -8.01 7.81 9.75
C TYR A 192 -8.12 8.80 10.92
N PHE A 193 -8.40 10.05 10.59
CA PHE A 193 -8.66 11.12 11.53
C PHE A 193 -10.13 11.53 11.41
N GLU A 194 -10.86 11.44 12.51
CA GLU A 194 -12.24 11.89 12.58
C GLU A 194 -12.28 13.41 12.39
N LYS A 195 -13.16 13.87 11.51
CA LYS A 195 -13.43 15.29 11.36
C LYS A 195 -14.11 15.76 12.64
N ARG A 196 -13.35 16.41 13.53
CA ARG A 196 -13.93 17.14 14.64
C ARG A 196 -14.66 18.34 14.06
N GLY A 197 -15.99 18.38 14.21
CA GLY A 197 -16.78 19.54 13.81
C GLY A 197 -16.30 20.78 14.54
N ASN A 198 -16.15 21.88 13.81
CA ASN A 198 -15.96 23.22 14.38
C ASN A 198 -17.19 23.63 15.19
#